data_AF-A0A350I753-F1
#
_entry.id   AF-A0A350I753-F1
#
_cell.length_a   1.000
_cell.length_b   1.000
_cell.length_c   1.000
_cell.angle_alpha   90.00
_cell.angle_beta   90.00
_cell.angle_gamma   90.00
#
_symmetry.space_group_name_H-M   'P 1'
#
loop_
_entity.id
_entity.type
_entity.pdbx_description
1 polymer ?
#
loop_
_entity_poly.entity_id
_entity_poly.type
_entity_poly.pdbx_seq_one_letter_code
_entity_poly.pdbx_strand_id
1 'polypeptide(L)'
;RTNRIHTLVLDEADHMLDLGFIKDITDMMRHLPKKRQTLFFSATINPIIKKLAYSIVNNPIKIEISPKDPVAKKVDHYVMYVEMDDKRFFLERLVREEEEAKILVFVRTKVRAERVKKAMDRVGVESITMHGDKAQSDRLNVMEAFKTGKVKLLIATDVSARGIDIPNVDFVVNYDLPDYTENYVHRVGRTGRGDQRGIAYTFCSAGEKDLLDEIQSFLGKQIKVLEVQNDVYTEVKTFNDMDNLSIDRIIVDLDKLVYDKKKKKRRKK
;
A
#
# COMPACT_ATOMS: atom_id res chain seq x y z
N ARG A 1 35.08 -12.90 -7.46
CA ARG A 1 35.19 -13.58 -8.78
C ARG A 1 33.79 -13.66 -9.40
N THR A 2 33.47 -12.73 -10.30
CA THR A 2 32.16 -12.62 -10.98
C THR A 2 32.11 -13.36 -12.32
N ASN A 3 33.24 -13.91 -12.77
CA ASN A 3 33.43 -14.52 -14.09
C ASN A 3 32.57 -15.77 -14.38
N ARG A 4 31.88 -16.32 -13.36
CA ARG A 4 31.00 -17.50 -13.46
C ARG A 4 29.51 -17.15 -13.46
N ILE A 5 29.17 -15.86 -13.46
CA ILE A 5 27.77 -15.43 -13.47
C ILE A 5 27.25 -15.54 -14.90
N HIS A 6 26.30 -16.46 -15.12
CA HIS A 6 25.67 -16.69 -16.42
C HIS A 6 24.32 -15.99 -16.57
N THR A 7 23.69 -15.60 -15.45
CA THR A 7 22.38 -14.94 -15.42
C THR A 7 22.42 -13.75 -14.47
N LEU A 8 21.89 -12.63 -14.93
CA LEU A 8 21.66 -11.42 -14.14
C LEU A 8 20.15 -11.14 -14.12
N VAL A 9 19.60 -10.89 -12.94
CA VAL A 9 18.19 -10.51 -12.77
C VAL A 9 18.15 -9.16 -12.07
N LEU A 10 17.51 -8.17 -12.71
CA LEU A 10 17.14 -6.91 -12.09
C LEU A 10 15.63 -6.93 -11.90
N ASP A 11 15.19 -6.99 -10.65
CA ASP A 11 13.78 -6.91 -10.28
C ASP A 11 13.49 -5.58 -9.60
N GLU A 12 12.26 -5.06 -9.76
CA GLU A 12 11.85 -3.72 -9.32
C GLU A 12 12.85 -2.61 -9.73
N ALA A 13 13.27 -2.60 -11.00
CA ALA A 13 14.34 -1.70 -11.47
C ALA A 13 14.02 -0.20 -11.37
N ASP A 14 12.75 0.17 -11.42
CA ASP A 14 12.23 1.50 -11.08
C ASP A 14 12.58 1.89 -9.66
N HIS A 15 12.36 0.98 -8.70
CA HIS A 15 12.68 1.25 -7.31
C HIS A 15 14.18 1.38 -7.06
N MET A 16 15.00 0.57 -7.71
CA MET A 16 16.45 0.69 -7.59
C MET A 16 16.94 2.08 -8.03
N LEU A 17 16.29 2.66 -9.05
CA LEU A 17 16.59 4.02 -9.49
C LEU A 17 16.13 5.08 -8.49
N ASP A 18 14.94 4.92 -7.90
CA ASP A 18 14.44 5.83 -6.85
C ASP A 18 15.37 5.89 -5.63
N LEU A 19 15.98 4.76 -5.28
CA LEU A 19 16.97 4.66 -4.20
C LEU A 19 18.36 5.19 -4.59
N GLY A 20 18.55 5.63 -5.83
CA GLY A 20 19.81 6.17 -6.33
C GLY A 20 20.85 5.12 -6.73
N PHE A 21 20.47 3.83 -6.84
CA PHE A 21 21.41 2.74 -7.16
C PHE A 21 21.87 2.70 -8.62
N ILE A 22 21.54 3.70 -9.44
CA ILE A 22 21.96 3.72 -10.85
C ILE A 22 23.48 3.60 -11.02
N LYS A 23 24.26 4.22 -10.13
CA LYS A 23 25.71 4.14 -10.14
C LYS A 23 26.18 2.74 -9.78
N ASP A 24 25.65 2.18 -8.70
CA ASP A 24 26.00 0.83 -8.24
C ASP A 24 25.67 -0.25 -9.28
N ILE A 25 24.53 -0.14 -9.95
CA ILE A 25 24.16 -1.03 -11.06
C ILE A 25 25.19 -0.89 -12.19
N THR A 26 25.52 0.34 -12.58
CA THR A 26 26.47 0.61 -13.68
C THR A 26 27.88 0.08 -13.33
N ASP A 27 28.32 0.22 -12.09
CA ASP A 27 29.63 -0.24 -11.64
C ASP A 27 29.67 -1.76 -11.50
N MET A 28 28.63 -2.40 -10.95
CA MET A 28 28.48 -3.85 -10.92
C MET A 28 28.60 -4.42 -12.33
N MET A 29 27.94 -3.80 -13.30
CA MET A 29 27.92 -4.24 -14.70
C MET A 29 29.31 -4.30 -15.35
N ARG A 30 30.26 -3.43 -14.93
CA ARG A 30 31.66 -3.48 -15.41
C ARG A 30 32.40 -4.73 -14.94
N HIS A 31 31.97 -5.33 -13.84
CA HIS A 31 32.59 -6.52 -13.26
C HIS A 31 31.95 -7.82 -13.74
N LEU A 32 30.79 -7.77 -14.41
CA LEU A 32 30.09 -8.97 -14.87
C LEU A 32 30.56 -9.44 -16.26
N PRO A 33 30.50 -10.75 -16.54
CA PRO A 33 30.77 -11.28 -17.88
C PRO A 33 29.87 -10.62 -18.93
N LYS A 34 30.44 -10.27 -20.09
CA LYS A 34 29.67 -9.70 -21.22
C LYS A 34 28.64 -10.70 -21.77
N LYS A 35 29.00 -11.99 -21.84
CA LYS A 35 28.13 -13.06 -22.31
C LYS A 35 27.36 -13.66 -21.13
N ARG A 36 26.15 -13.15 -20.90
CA ARG A 36 25.21 -13.61 -19.87
C ARG A 36 23.77 -13.36 -20.31
N GLN A 37 22.83 -14.11 -19.76
CA GLN A 37 21.41 -13.79 -19.85
C GLN A 37 21.11 -12.64 -18.88
N THR A 38 20.33 -11.64 -19.31
CA THR A 38 19.84 -10.57 -18.44
C THR A 38 18.32 -10.56 -18.47
N LEU A 39 17.70 -10.66 -17.30
CA LEU A 39 16.26 -10.45 -17.09
C LEU A 39 16.08 -9.11 -16.39
N PHE A 40 15.20 -8.28 -16.92
CA PHE A 40 14.92 -6.94 -16.40
C PHE A 40 13.41 -6.81 -16.18
N PHE A 41 13.03 -6.57 -14.94
CA PHE A 41 11.64 -6.40 -14.52
C PHE A 41 11.48 -5.03 -13.88
N SER A 42 10.40 -4.36 -14.24
CA SER A 42 10.01 -3.07 -13.66
C SER A 42 8.51 -2.91 -13.79
N ALA A 43 7.88 -2.33 -12.78
CA ALA A 43 6.44 -2.06 -12.80
C ALA A 43 6.12 -0.84 -13.69
N THR A 44 7.07 0.06 -13.84
CA THR A 44 6.91 1.33 -14.55
C THR A 44 7.98 1.49 -15.63
N ILE A 45 7.68 2.21 -16.70
CA ILE A 45 8.65 2.48 -17.78
C ILE A 45 8.67 3.98 -18.05
N ASN A 46 9.59 4.68 -17.40
CA ASN A 46 9.94 6.05 -17.73
C ASN A 46 11.19 6.09 -18.64
N PRO A 47 11.55 7.24 -19.25
CA PRO A 47 12.71 7.34 -20.14
C PRO A 47 14.04 6.90 -19.50
N ILE A 48 14.20 7.11 -18.18
CA ILE A 48 15.41 6.75 -17.43
C ILE A 48 15.51 5.22 -17.28
N ILE A 49 14.43 4.57 -16.83
CA ILE A 49 14.31 3.11 -16.72
C ILE A 49 14.53 2.47 -18.09
N LYS A 50 13.91 3.02 -19.14
CA LYS A 50 14.08 2.54 -20.50
C LYS A 50 15.54 2.60 -20.94
N LYS A 51 16.22 3.72 -20.68
CA LYS A 51 17.65 3.89 -20.98
C LYS A 51 18.53 2.91 -20.20
N LEU A 52 18.22 2.66 -18.93
CA LEU A 52 18.91 1.67 -18.12
C LEU A 52 18.69 0.25 -18.66
N ALA A 53 17.44 -0.11 -18.96
CA ALA A 53 17.11 -1.44 -19.48
C ALA A 53 17.94 -1.73 -20.74
N TYR A 54 17.93 -0.83 -21.72
CA TYR A 54 18.68 -0.98 -22.97
C TYR A 54 20.21 -0.95 -22.82
N SER A 55 20.75 -0.38 -21.75
CA SER A 55 22.20 -0.41 -21.51
C SER A 55 22.67 -1.74 -20.92
N ILE A 56 21.77 -2.52 -20.32
CA ILE A 56 22.09 -3.75 -19.58
C ILE A 56 21.72 -5.00 -20.38
N VAL A 57 20.61 -4.98 -21.11
CA VAL A 57 20.13 -6.11 -21.92
C VAL A 57 20.71 -6.10 -23.33
N ASN A 58 20.88 -7.28 -23.93
CA ASN A 58 21.33 -7.44 -25.30
C ASN A 58 20.26 -8.19 -26.11
N ASN A 59 19.78 -7.58 -27.21
CA ASN A 59 18.68 -8.06 -28.06
C ASN A 59 17.49 -8.65 -27.26
N PRO A 60 16.84 -7.85 -26.40
CA PRO A 60 15.84 -8.35 -25.46
C PRO A 60 14.52 -8.73 -26.16
N ILE A 61 13.87 -9.75 -25.64
CA ILE A 61 12.43 -9.94 -25.87
C ILE A 61 11.70 -8.95 -24.95
N LYS A 62 11.00 -7.98 -25.53
CA LYS A 62 10.20 -7.02 -24.76
C LYS A 62 8.82 -7.60 -24.51
N ILE A 63 8.47 -7.81 -23.25
CA ILE A 63 7.12 -8.14 -22.81
C ILE A 63 6.58 -6.93 -22.05
N GLU A 64 5.57 -6.28 -22.60
CA GLU A 64 4.94 -5.11 -21.99
C GLU A 64 3.48 -5.45 -21.72
N ILE A 65 3.16 -5.55 -20.43
CA ILE A 65 1.79 -5.75 -19.97
C ILE A 65 1.31 -4.38 -19.49
N SER A 66 0.85 -3.54 -20.42
CA SER A 66 0.18 -2.29 -20.05
C SER A 66 -1.29 -2.61 -19.78
N PRO A 67 -1.76 -2.62 -18.51
CA PRO A 67 -3.20 -2.59 -18.29
C PRO A 67 -3.72 -1.26 -18.86
N LYS A 68 -4.83 -1.31 -19.62
CA LYS A 68 -5.49 -0.09 -20.13
C LYS A 68 -5.94 0.87 -19.02
N ASP A 69 -5.93 0.40 -17.78
CA ASP A 69 -6.38 1.09 -16.59
C ASP A 69 -5.35 0.75 -15.48
N PRO A 70 -4.56 1.71 -14.97
CA PRO A 70 -3.57 1.45 -13.92
C PRO A 70 -4.23 0.99 -12.61
N VAL A 71 -5.56 1.16 -12.51
CA VAL A 71 -6.33 0.80 -11.34
C VAL A 71 -6.74 -0.67 -11.40
N ALA A 72 -6.42 -1.42 -10.34
CA ALA A 72 -6.93 -2.77 -10.18
C ALA A 72 -8.47 -2.73 -10.22
N LYS A 73 -9.08 -3.23 -11.31
CA LYS A 73 -10.55 -3.20 -11.54
C LYS A 73 -11.38 -3.80 -10.39
N LYS A 74 -10.75 -4.54 -9.47
CA LYS A 74 -11.38 -5.22 -8.35
C LYS A 74 -11.17 -4.52 -7.00
N VAL A 75 -10.56 -3.34 -6.98
CA VAL A 75 -10.38 -2.55 -5.75
C VAL A 75 -11.33 -1.35 -5.78
N ASP A 76 -12.13 -1.19 -4.72
CA ASP A 76 -12.91 0.02 -4.49
C ASP A 76 -12.03 1.04 -3.75
N HIS A 77 -11.92 2.25 -4.29
CA HIS A 77 -11.06 3.30 -3.76
C HIS A 77 -11.89 4.39 -3.09
N TYR A 78 -11.52 4.73 -1.87
CA TYR A 78 -12.19 5.75 -1.07
C TYR A 78 -11.19 6.74 -0.48
N VAL A 79 -11.60 8.01 -0.40
CA VAL A 79 -10.84 9.06 0.28
C VAL A 79 -11.67 9.69 1.38
N MET A 80 -11.04 9.91 2.54
CA MET A 80 -11.61 10.62 3.68
C MET A 80 -10.73 11.83 3.98
N TYR A 81 -11.33 13.01 4.08
CA TYR A 81 -10.62 14.21 4.48
C TYR A 81 -10.51 14.24 6.00
N VAL A 82 -9.28 14.08 6.51
CA VAL A 82 -9.00 13.94 7.94
C VAL A 82 -7.69 14.65 8.28
N GLU A 83 -7.72 15.49 9.32
CA GLU A 83 -6.54 16.19 9.79
C GLU A 83 -5.47 15.23 10.32
N MET A 84 -4.20 15.60 10.18
CA MET A 84 -3.07 14.70 10.41
C MET A 84 -3.07 14.05 11.79
N ASP A 85 -3.43 14.79 12.83
CA ASP A 85 -3.45 14.32 14.22
C ASP A 85 -4.69 13.46 14.53
N ASP A 86 -5.75 13.61 13.73
CA ASP A 86 -7.02 12.94 13.93
C ASP A 86 -7.07 11.58 13.21
N LYS A 87 -6.23 11.35 12.19
CA LYS A 87 -6.16 10.07 11.42
C LYS A 87 -6.09 8.82 12.30
N ARG A 88 -5.48 8.91 13.49
CA ARG A 88 -5.37 7.77 14.43
C ARG A 88 -6.72 7.30 14.94
N PHE A 89 -7.66 8.21 15.18
CA PHE A 89 -8.99 7.87 15.67
C PHE A 89 -9.81 7.17 14.58
N PHE A 90 -9.69 7.64 13.33
CA PHE A 90 -10.31 6.99 12.19
C PHE A 90 -9.74 5.60 11.91
N LEU A 91 -8.43 5.42 12.05
CA LEU A 91 -7.81 4.10 11.94
C LEU A 91 -8.31 3.17 13.05
N GLU A 92 -8.33 3.62 14.30
CA GLU A 92 -8.84 2.84 15.42
C GLU A 92 -10.27 2.37 15.16
N ARG A 93 -11.15 3.30 14.75
CA ARG A 93 -12.55 2.99 14.46
C ARG A 93 -12.66 1.93 13.37
N LEU A 94 -11.94 2.09 12.25
CA LEU A 94 -11.91 1.13 11.16
C LEU A 94 -11.51 -0.27 11.63
N VAL A 95 -10.50 -0.36 12.49
CA VAL A 95 -9.98 -1.64 13.00
C VAL A 95 -10.98 -2.31 13.94
N ARG A 96 -11.66 -1.55 14.80
CA ARG A 96 -12.64 -2.10 15.75
C ARG A 96 -13.89 -2.65 15.08
N GLU A 97 -14.32 -2.03 13.99
CA GLU A 97 -15.54 -2.47 13.31
C GLU A 97 -15.33 -3.62 12.35
N GLU A 98 -14.15 -3.67 11.75
CA GLU A 98 -13.72 -4.78 10.92
C GLU A 98 -12.74 -5.66 11.72
N GLU A 99 -13.14 -6.07 12.92
CA GLU A 99 -12.32 -6.81 13.89
C GLU A 99 -11.72 -8.11 13.31
N GLU A 100 -12.38 -8.73 12.34
CA GLU A 100 -11.93 -9.95 11.67
C GLU A 100 -11.07 -9.71 10.42
N ALA A 101 -10.97 -8.47 9.95
CA ALA A 101 -10.33 -8.16 8.69
C ALA A 101 -8.82 -7.96 8.85
N LYS A 102 -8.05 -8.41 7.86
CA LYS A 102 -6.63 -8.08 7.75
C LYS A 102 -6.47 -6.71 7.11
N ILE A 103 -5.84 -5.79 7.85
CA ILE A 103 -5.67 -4.39 7.47
C ILE A 103 -4.17 -4.10 7.31
N LEU A 104 -3.79 -3.64 6.12
CA LEU A 104 -2.46 -3.13 5.83
C LEU A 104 -2.48 -1.62 5.75
N VAL A 105 -1.76 -0.96 6.67
CA VAL A 105 -1.65 0.48 6.77
C VAL A 105 -0.32 0.94 6.22
N PHE A 106 -0.33 1.89 5.30
CA PHE A 106 0.86 2.53 4.76
C PHE A 106 1.08 3.91 5.36
N VAL A 107 2.31 4.14 5.84
CA VAL A 107 2.78 5.42 6.38
C VAL A 107 4.06 5.85 5.68
N ARG A 108 4.36 7.16 5.69
CA ARG A 108 5.50 7.72 4.95
C ARG A 108 6.85 7.37 5.60
N THR A 109 6.92 7.34 6.93
CA THR A 109 8.19 7.19 7.65
C THR A 109 8.14 6.16 8.77
N LYS A 110 9.30 5.58 9.11
CA LYS A 110 9.47 4.65 10.23
C LYS A 110 9.03 5.25 11.58
N VAL A 111 9.30 6.54 11.79
CA VAL A 111 8.90 7.25 13.01
C VAL A 111 7.39 7.36 13.08
N ARG A 112 6.72 7.62 11.94
CA ARG A 112 5.26 7.62 11.88
C ARG A 112 4.69 6.23 12.13
N ALA A 113 5.29 5.17 11.59
CA ALA A 113 4.87 3.79 11.85
C ALA A 113 4.83 3.48 13.35
N GLU A 114 5.92 3.79 14.06
CA GLU A 114 6.02 3.55 15.51
C GLU A 114 5.09 4.47 16.31
N ARG A 115 4.82 5.69 15.85
CA ARG A 115 3.83 6.59 16.48
C ARG A 115 2.41 6.06 16.35
N VAL A 116 2.02 5.59 15.16
CA VAL A 116 0.70 4.99 14.92
C VAL A 116 0.56 3.72 15.77
N LYS A 117 1.57 2.84 15.79
CA LYS A 117 1.58 1.64 16.65
C LYS A 117 1.33 1.99 18.11
N LYS A 118 2.09 2.97 18.66
CA LYS A 118 1.91 3.44 20.04
C LYS A 118 0.52 4.02 20.30
N ALA A 119 -0.10 4.66 19.31
CA ALA A 119 -1.46 5.15 19.43
C ALA A 119 -2.47 4.00 19.51
N MET A 120 -2.30 2.96 18.69
CA MET A 120 -3.13 1.75 18.72
C MET A 120 -2.95 0.95 20.03
N ASP A 121 -1.71 0.81 20.51
CA ASP A 121 -1.40 0.12 21.77
C ASP A 121 -2.11 0.78 22.97
N ARG A 122 -2.20 2.13 23.00
CA ARG A 122 -2.86 2.88 24.09
C ARG A 122 -4.36 2.62 24.18
N VAL A 123 -4.97 2.20 23.07
CA VAL A 123 -6.40 1.89 22.99
C VAL A 123 -6.64 0.38 22.96
N GLY A 124 -5.61 -0.44 23.18
CA GLY A 124 -5.73 -1.90 23.23
C GLY A 124 -5.90 -2.57 21.87
N VAL A 125 -5.56 -1.88 20.77
CA VAL A 125 -5.54 -2.47 19.42
C VAL A 125 -4.16 -3.07 19.16
N GLU A 126 -4.10 -4.40 19.06
CA GLU A 126 -2.84 -5.10 18.74
C GLU A 126 -2.40 -4.80 17.30
N SER A 127 -1.16 -4.32 17.15
CA SER A 127 -0.60 -3.96 15.85
C SER A 127 0.90 -4.25 15.76
N ILE A 128 1.37 -4.52 14.54
CA ILE A 128 2.78 -4.76 14.25
C ILE A 128 3.28 -3.80 13.17
N THR A 129 4.57 -3.49 13.21
CA THR A 129 5.20 -2.51 12.30
C THR A 129 6.28 -3.14 11.42
N MET A 130 6.34 -2.71 10.16
CA MET A 130 7.36 -3.13 9.19
C MET A 130 7.99 -1.93 8.48
N HIS A 131 9.26 -1.64 8.82
CA HIS A 131 10.01 -0.53 8.25
C HIS A 131 11.52 -0.84 8.18
N GLY A 132 12.29 0.07 7.56
CA GLY A 132 13.73 -0.08 7.28
C GLY A 132 14.57 -0.55 8.46
N ASP A 133 14.35 0.01 9.65
CA ASP A 133 15.12 -0.31 10.87
C ASP A 133 14.82 -1.68 11.50
N LYS A 134 13.79 -2.42 11.05
CA LYS A 134 13.54 -3.77 11.58
C LYS A 134 14.58 -4.75 11.01
N ALA A 135 15.18 -5.55 11.88
CA ALA A 135 16.11 -6.60 11.46
C ALA A 135 15.40 -7.61 10.54
N GLN A 136 16.15 -8.23 9.63
CA GLN A 136 15.57 -9.14 8.63
C GLN A 136 14.85 -10.33 9.28
N SER A 137 15.38 -10.87 10.39
CA SER A 137 14.73 -11.91 11.20
C SER A 137 13.37 -11.46 11.75
N ASP A 138 13.30 -10.22 12.23
CA ASP A 138 12.08 -9.66 12.80
C ASP A 138 11.02 -9.44 11.71
N ARG A 139 11.44 -9.05 10.51
CA ARG A 139 10.52 -8.91 9.36
C ARG A 139 9.84 -10.22 9.02
N LEU A 140 10.56 -11.35 9.07
CA LEU A 140 9.97 -12.68 8.82
C LEU A 140 8.93 -13.04 9.88
N ASN A 141 9.25 -12.83 11.16
CA ASN A 141 8.34 -13.11 12.28
C ASN A 141 7.08 -12.22 12.22
N VAL A 142 7.24 -10.93 11.92
CA VAL A 142 6.14 -9.98 11.71
C VAL A 142 5.24 -10.44 10.57
N MET A 143 5.84 -10.87 9.45
CA MET A 143 5.08 -11.38 8.31
C MET A 143 4.33 -12.67 8.63
N GLU A 144 4.94 -13.58 9.39
CA GLU A 144 4.30 -14.84 9.80
C GLU A 144 3.11 -14.58 10.73
N ALA A 145 3.27 -13.69 11.72
CA ALA A 145 2.19 -13.29 12.61
C ALA A 145 1.00 -12.68 11.84
N PHE A 146 1.27 -11.86 10.83
CA PHE A 146 0.24 -11.28 9.97
C PHE A 146 -0.40 -12.31 9.02
N LYS A 147 0.41 -13.19 8.42
CA LYS A 147 -0.04 -14.25 7.52
C LYS A 147 -0.96 -15.25 8.22
N THR A 148 -0.61 -15.65 9.43
CA THR A 148 -1.42 -16.55 10.27
C THR A 148 -2.67 -15.89 10.84
N GLY A 149 -2.74 -14.54 10.83
CA GLY A 149 -3.85 -13.79 11.41
C GLY A 149 -3.74 -13.61 12.92
N LYS A 150 -2.60 -13.97 13.52
CA LYS A 150 -2.30 -13.69 14.94
C LYS A 150 -2.38 -12.20 15.23
N VAL A 151 -1.90 -11.38 14.29
CA VAL A 151 -2.11 -9.93 14.29
C VAL A 151 -2.79 -9.53 13.00
N LYS A 152 -3.85 -8.71 13.11
CA LYS A 152 -4.70 -8.31 11.98
C LYS A 152 -4.37 -6.92 11.44
N LEU A 153 -3.59 -6.12 12.18
CA LEU A 153 -3.17 -4.77 11.80
C LEU A 153 -1.65 -4.69 11.57
N LEU A 154 -1.25 -4.50 10.31
CA LEU A 154 0.16 -4.30 9.91
C LEU A 154 0.38 -2.86 9.44
N ILE A 155 1.28 -2.13 10.09
CA ILE A 155 1.66 -0.76 9.74
C ILE A 155 3.02 -0.78 9.06
N ALA A 156 3.11 -0.34 7.81
CA ALA A 156 4.32 -0.46 7.01
C ALA A 156 4.70 0.83 6.28
N THR A 157 6.00 0.99 6.02
CA THR A 157 6.50 1.97 5.03
C THR A 157 6.62 1.32 3.65
N ASP A 158 6.48 2.10 2.58
CA ASP A 158 6.58 1.61 1.18
C ASP A 158 7.81 0.74 0.93
N VAL A 159 8.98 1.21 1.37
CA VAL A 159 10.27 0.52 1.15
C VAL A 159 10.28 -0.87 1.76
N SER A 160 9.57 -1.10 2.86
CA SER A 160 9.60 -2.38 3.59
C SER A 160 8.50 -3.34 3.17
N ALA A 161 7.48 -2.87 2.46
CA ALA A 161 6.41 -3.70 1.91
C ALA A 161 6.70 -4.19 0.47
N ARG A 162 7.75 -3.64 -0.17
CA ARG A 162 8.25 -4.05 -1.50
C ARG A 162 9.11 -5.31 -1.40
N GLY A 163 9.06 -6.18 -2.41
CA GLY A 163 9.74 -7.49 -2.38
C GLY A 163 9.23 -8.51 -1.34
N ILE A 164 8.31 -8.13 -0.44
CA ILE A 164 7.67 -9.04 0.50
C ILE A 164 6.29 -9.42 -0.04
N ASP A 165 6.06 -10.73 -0.19
CA ASP A 165 4.74 -11.26 -0.53
C ASP A 165 3.82 -11.15 0.68
N ILE A 166 3.23 -9.96 0.83
CA ILE A 166 2.13 -9.71 1.75
C ILE A 166 0.88 -10.37 1.15
N PRO A 167 0.22 -11.27 1.90
CA PRO A 167 -0.97 -11.98 1.42
C PRO A 167 -2.08 -10.99 1.09
N ASN A 168 -3.03 -11.41 0.25
CA ASN A 168 -4.21 -10.61 -0.09
C ASN A 168 -4.93 -10.15 1.19
N VAL A 169 -4.83 -8.85 1.50
CA VAL A 169 -5.49 -8.25 2.66
C VAL A 169 -6.91 -7.82 2.31
N ASP A 170 -7.79 -7.74 3.31
CA ASP A 170 -9.16 -7.28 3.10
C ASP A 170 -9.19 -5.77 2.84
N PHE A 171 -8.37 -5.03 3.59
CA PHE A 171 -8.29 -3.57 3.52
C PHE A 171 -6.85 -3.08 3.38
N VAL A 172 -6.67 -2.10 2.50
CA VAL A 172 -5.47 -1.26 2.46
C VAL A 172 -5.84 0.13 2.94
N VAL A 173 -5.05 0.69 3.86
CA VAL A 173 -5.22 2.06 4.37
C VAL A 173 -3.99 2.88 4.02
N ASN A 174 -4.14 3.84 3.11
CA ASN A 174 -3.15 4.90 2.93
C ASN A 174 -3.32 5.92 4.07
N TYR A 175 -2.66 5.67 5.19
CA TYR A 175 -2.70 6.56 6.35
C TYR A 175 -1.97 7.87 6.03
N ASP A 176 -0.85 7.79 5.32
CA ASP A 176 -0.23 8.95 4.68
C ASP A 176 -0.29 8.76 3.16
N LEU A 177 -0.61 9.82 2.42
CA LEU A 177 -0.56 9.76 0.95
C LEU A 177 0.90 9.55 0.48
N PRO A 178 1.15 8.68 -0.52
CA PRO A 178 2.49 8.47 -1.04
C PRO A 178 3.01 9.72 -1.75
N ASP A 179 4.32 9.93 -1.68
CA ASP A 179 5.00 11.04 -2.38
C ASP A 179 5.10 10.81 -3.90
N TYR A 180 4.94 9.56 -4.35
CA TYR A 180 4.97 9.18 -5.77
C TYR A 180 3.68 8.45 -6.13
N THR A 181 3.05 8.85 -7.24
CA THR A 181 1.75 8.32 -7.68
C THR A 181 1.76 6.81 -7.93
N GLU A 182 2.87 6.28 -8.42
CA GLU A 182 3.09 4.87 -8.72
C GLU A 182 3.01 4.01 -7.45
N ASN A 183 3.45 4.56 -6.32
CA ASN A 183 3.38 3.88 -5.03
C ASN A 183 1.94 3.62 -4.63
N TYR A 184 1.00 4.52 -4.97
CA TYR A 184 -0.42 4.32 -4.68
C TYR A 184 -0.93 3.01 -5.29
N VAL A 185 -0.61 2.76 -6.57
CA VAL A 185 -1.00 1.52 -7.27
C VAL A 185 -0.34 0.30 -6.64
N HIS A 186 0.92 0.40 -6.23
CA HIS A 186 1.62 -0.69 -5.55
C HIS A 186 1.05 -1.03 -4.17
N ARG A 187 0.59 -0.02 -3.43
CA ARG A 187 -0.06 -0.16 -2.13
C ARG A 187 -1.42 -0.82 -2.26
N VAL A 188 -2.29 -0.29 -3.11
CA VAL A 188 -3.65 -0.83 -3.30
C VAL A 188 -3.66 -2.20 -3.99
N GLY A 189 -2.63 -2.52 -4.77
CA GLY A 189 -2.43 -3.87 -5.34
C GLY A 189 -2.14 -4.98 -4.31
N ARG A 190 -2.07 -4.65 -3.01
CA ARG A 190 -1.99 -5.63 -1.91
C ARG A 190 -3.35 -6.21 -1.53
N THR A 191 -4.44 -5.63 -2.03
CA THR A 191 -5.80 -6.16 -1.90
C THR A 191 -6.41 -6.45 -3.28
N GLY A 192 -7.57 -7.11 -3.33
CA GLY A 192 -8.30 -7.38 -4.57
C GLY A 192 -7.62 -8.37 -5.52
N ARG A 193 -6.78 -9.29 -5.01
CA ARG A 193 -6.16 -10.35 -5.80
C ARG A 193 -7.15 -11.48 -6.14
N GLY A 194 -6.94 -12.14 -7.28
CA GLY A 194 -7.80 -13.25 -7.73
C GLY A 194 -9.23 -12.80 -8.00
N ASP A 195 -10.22 -13.53 -7.48
CA ASP A 195 -11.66 -13.22 -7.62
C ASP A 195 -12.25 -12.38 -6.49
N GLN A 196 -11.43 -11.96 -5.54
CA GLN A 196 -11.88 -11.17 -4.40
C GLN A 196 -11.89 -9.68 -4.74
N ARG A 197 -12.87 -8.96 -4.19
CA ARG A 197 -12.87 -7.50 -4.19
C ARG A 197 -12.11 -7.00 -2.98
N GLY A 198 -11.27 -6.00 -3.18
CA GLY A 198 -10.53 -5.30 -2.14
C GLY A 198 -11.07 -3.90 -1.91
N ILE A 199 -10.78 -3.32 -0.74
CA ILE A 199 -11.12 -1.93 -0.45
C ILE A 199 -9.87 -1.17 -0.02
N ALA A 200 -9.68 0.01 -0.60
CA ALA A 200 -8.59 0.93 -0.29
C ALA A 200 -9.13 2.24 0.29
N TYR A 201 -8.86 2.48 1.58
CA TYR A 201 -9.14 3.75 2.25
C TYR A 201 -7.93 4.66 2.20
N THR A 202 -8.15 5.94 1.92
CA THR A 202 -7.08 6.95 1.85
C THR A 202 -7.42 8.12 2.75
N PHE A 203 -6.57 8.41 3.72
CA PHE A 203 -6.73 9.59 4.58
C PHE A 203 -5.97 10.77 3.98
N CYS A 204 -6.69 11.84 3.66
CA CYS A 204 -6.13 13.04 3.07
C CYS A 204 -6.26 14.21 4.06
N SER A 205 -5.15 14.72 4.56
CA SER A 205 -5.15 15.98 5.32
C SER A 205 -5.09 17.18 4.39
N ALA A 206 -5.29 18.39 4.94
CA ALA A 206 -5.22 19.62 4.16
C ALA A 206 -3.90 19.79 3.40
N GLY A 207 -2.77 19.40 4.01
CA GLY A 207 -1.43 19.48 3.41
C GLY A 207 -1.09 18.36 2.42
N GLU A 208 -2.01 17.43 2.14
CA GLU A 208 -1.80 16.32 1.21
C GLU A 208 -2.73 16.38 0.00
N LYS A 209 -3.52 17.44 -0.15
CA LYS A 209 -4.47 17.60 -1.27
C LYS A 209 -3.78 17.57 -2.63
N ASP A 210 -2.64 18.24 -2.76
CA ASP A 210 -1.86 18.26 -4.01
C ASP A 210 -1.41 16.85 -4.41
N LEU A 211 -0.96 16.04 -3.43
CA LEU A 211 -0.60 14.63 -3.66
C LEU A 211 -1.80 13.79 -4.11
N LEU A 212 -2.97 14.03 -3.50
CA LEU A 212 -4.21 13.36 -3.91
C LEU A 212 -4.55 13.72 -5.36
N ASP A 213 -4.46 14.99 -5.74
CA ASP A 213 -4.77 15.46 -7.09
C ASP A 213 -3.82 14.85 -8.14
N GLU A 214 -2.52 14.77 -7.84
CA GLU A 214 -1.55 14.06 -8.68
C GLU A 214 -1.91 12.59 -8.86
N ILE A 215 -2.30 11.90 -7.78
CA ILE A 215 -2.73 10.50 -7.83
C ILE A 215 -4.00 10.36 -8.66
N GLN A 216 -5.01 11.19 -8.48
CA GLN A 216 -6.27 11.12 -9.24
C GLN A 216 -6.03 11.40 -10.74
N SER A 217 -5.13 12.34 -11.05
CA SER A 217 -4.68 12.60 -12.42
C SER A 217 -4.00 11.37 -13.03
N PHE A 218 -3.08 10.74 -12.29
CA PHE A 218 -2.40 9.51 -12.72
C PHE A 218 -3.37 8.33 -12.92
N LEU A 219 -4.38 8.20 -12.05
CA LEU A 219 -5.42 7.17 -12.17
C LEU A 219 -6.42 7.48 -13.30
N GLY A 220 -6.42 8.70 -13.85
CA GLY A 220 -7.37 9.16 -14.86
C GLY A 220 -8.81 9.27 -14.35
N LYS A 221 -9.03 9.25 -13.03
CA LYS A 221 -10.36 9.32 -12.40
C LYS A 221 -10.27 9.82 -10.97
N GLN A 222 -11.36 10.44 -10.52
CA GLN A 222 -11.54 10.87 -9.14
C GLN A 222 -11.78 9.66 -8.22
N ILE A 223 -11.18 9.69 -7.03
CA ILE A 223 -11.42 8.71 -5.98
C ILE A 223 -12.74 9.08 -5.28
N LYS A 224 -13.57 8.08 -4.96
CA LYS A 224 -14.86 8.34 -4.30
C LYS A 224 -14.61 8.93 -2.91
N VAL A 225 -15.12 10.14 -2.68
CA VAL A 225 -15.08 10.78 -1.36
C VAL A 225 -16.08 10.09 -0.44
N LEU A 226 -15.63 9.77 0.77
CA LEU A 226 -16.49 9.37 1.88
C LEU A 226 -16.66 10.60 2.76
N GLU A 227 -17.84 11.21 2.64
CA GLU A 227 -18.22 12.34 3.47
C GLU A 227 -18.35 11.88 4.92
N VAL A 228 -17.57 12.52 5.79
CA VAL A 228 -17.70 12.39 7.24
C VAL A 228 -18.44 13.64 7.71
N GLN A 229 -19.63 13.47 8.29
CA GLN A 229 -20.39 14.61 8.81
C GLN A 229 -19.61 15.27 9.98
N ASN A 230 -19.76 16.59 10.17
CA ASN A 230 -18.93 17.34 11.14
C ASN A 230 -19.19 16.93 12.61
N ASP A 231 -20.43 16.61 12.93
CA ASP A 231 -20.85 16.03 14.20
C ASP A 231 -20.13 14.70 14.47
N VAL A 232 -20.18 13.80 13.49
CA VAL A 232 -19.48 12.52 13.51
C VAL A 232 -17.96 12.69 13.63
N TYR A 233 -17.36 13.59 12.87
CA TYR A 233 -15.93 13.87 12.93
C TYR A 233 -15.52 14.28 14.35
N THR A 234 -16.33 15.14 14.96
CA THR A 234 -16.13 15.60 16.34
C THR A 234 -16.30 14.44 17.31
N GLU A 235 -17.32 13.60 17.13
CA GLU A 235 -17.56 12.43 17.97
C GLU A 235 -16.41 11.42 17.95
N VAL A 236 -15.89 11.10 16.75
CA VAL A 236 -14.71 10.24 16.57
C VAL A 236 -13.49 10.80 17.30
N LYS A 237 -13.40 12.13 17.45
CA LYS A 237 -12.30 12.81 18.15
C LYS A 237 -12.49 12.88 19.66
N THR A 238 -13.73 13.07 20.14
CA THR A 238 -14.02 13.36 21.56
C THR A 238 -14.37 12.14 22.40
N PHE A 239 -14.92 11.08 21.81
CA PHE A 239 -15.36 9.91 22.57
C PHE A 239 -14.31 8.80 22.60
N ASN A 240 -13.84 8.48 23.81
CA ASN A 240 -13.10 7.26 24.11
C ASN A 240 -14.04 6.06 24.39
N ASP A 241 -15.33 6.32 24.67
CA ASP A 241 -16.35 5.29 24.86
C ASP A 241 -17.04 4.97 23.53
N MET A 242 -16.65 3.82 22.98
CA MET A 242 -16.87 3.35 21.62
C MET A 242 -18.24 2.67 21.37
N ASP A 243 -19.09 2.55 22.39
CA ASP A 243 -20.20 1.59 22.40
C ASP A 243 -21.40 1.95 21.49
N ASN A 244 -21.44 3.14 20.86
CA ASN A 244 -22.67 3.59 20.17
C ASN A 244 -22.54 4.18 18.75
N LEU A 245 -21.37 4.11 18.10
CA LEU A 245 -21.12 4.87 16.85
C LEU A 245 -20.55 4.06 15.69
N SER A 246 -21.29 3.09 15.14
CA SER A 246 -20.84 2.34 13.95
C SER A 246 -20.41 3.26 12.79
N ILE A 247 -19.46 2.84 11.95
CA ILE A 247 -18.98 3.51 10.73
C ILE A 247 -20.16 3.74 9.79
N ASP A 248 -21.23 2.95 9.92
CA ASP A 248 -22.52 3.14 9.27
C ASP A 248 -23.12 4.54 9.55
N ARG A 249 -22.89 5.11 10.74
CA ARG A 249 -23.25 6.50 11.08
C ARG A 249 -22.21 7.50 10.60
N ILE A 250 -20.93 7.10 10.59
CA ILE A 250 -19.83 7.98 10.17
C ILE A 250 -19.86 8.24 8.66
N ILE A 251 -20.34 7.25 7.91
CA ILE A 251 -20.28 7.22 6.47
C ILE A 251 -21.68 6.92 5.96
N VAL A 252 -22.43 7.99 5.72
CA VAL A 252 -23.80 7.97 5.16
C VAL A 252 -23.90 7.13 3.86
N ASP A 253 -22.76 6.89 3.22
CA ASP A 253 -22.63 6.25 1.92
C ASP A 253 -22.06 4.81 1.93
N LEU A 254 -21.35 4.38 2.97
CA LEU A 254 -20.67 3.08 2.96
C LEU A 254 -21.65 1.95 3.23
N ASP A 255 -22.59 2.17 4.14
CA ASP A 255 -23.49 1.12 4.58
C ASP A 255 -24.44 0.69 3.45
N LYS A 256 -24.95 1.63 2.63
CA LYS A 256 -25.70 1.28 1.41
C LYS A 256 -24.89 0.42 0.43
N LEU A 257 -23.58 0.63 0.29
CA LEU A 257 -22.74 -0.08 -0.68
C LEU A 257 -22.17 -1.41 -0.15
N VAL A 258 -21.78 -1.46 1.13
CA VAL A 258 -21.23 -2.64 1.79
C VAL A 258 -22.34 -3.60 2.23
N TYR A 259 -23.46 -3.08 2.75
CA TYR A 259 -24.65 -3.88 3.08
C TYR A 259 -25.26 -4.53 1.83
N ASP A 260 -25.39 -3.81 0.70
CA ASP A 260 -25.89 -4.40 -0.55
C ASP A 260 -24.92 -5.43 -1.16
N LYS A 261 -23.59 -5.24 -1.02
CA LYS A 261 -22.59 -6.22 -1.44
C LYS A 261 -22.62 -7.48 -0.56
N LYS A 262 -22.74 -7.35 0.77
CA LYS A 262 -22.89 -8.48 1.72
C LYS A 262 -24.22 -9.24 1.49
N LYS A 263 -25.33 -8.54 1.21
CA LYS A 263 -26.66 -9.14 0.92
C LYS A 263 -26.72 -9.87 -0.42
N LYS A 264 -26.07 -9.35 -1.47
CA LYS A 264 -25.95 -10.05 -2.77
C LYS A 264 -25.10 -11.32 -2.68
N LYS A 265 -24.05 -11.35 -1.83
CA LYS A 265 -23.27 -12.56 -1.57
C LYS A 265 -24.07 -13.63 -0.81
N ARG A 266 -24.88 -13.22 0.17
CA ARG A 266 -25.76 -14.13 0.94
C ARG A 266 -26.93 -14.71 0.14
N ARG A 267 -27.44 -14.01 -0.88
CA ARG A 267 -28.51 -14.50 -1.77
C ARG A 267 -28.03 -15.46 -2.88
N LYS A 268 -26.71 -15.61 -3.06
CA LYS A 268 -26.10 -16.47 -4.10
C LYS A 268 -25.44 -17.74 -3.53
N LYS A 269 -25.48 -17.94 -2.22
CA LYS A 269 -25.17 -19.20 -1.53
C LYS A 269 -26.48 -19.81 -1.07
#